data_AF-A0A0C9X5D5-F1
#
_entry.id   AF-A0A0C9X5D5-F1
#
_cell.length_a   1.000
_cell.length_b   1.000
_cell.length_c   1.000
_cell.angle_alpha   90.00
_cell.angle_beta   90.00
_cell.angle_gamma   90.00
#
_symmetry.space_group_name_H-M   'P 1'
#
loop_
_entity.id
_entity.type
_entity.pdbx_description
1 polymer ?
#
loop_
_entity_poly.entity_id
_entity_poly.type
_entity_poly.pdbx_seq_one_letter_code
_entity_poly.pdbx_strand_id
1 'polypeptide(L)'
;MVSEYSLDLDFPFDYNTFDDALGLLPRGAPQVKTLHISSYPETGIAEWLENHISQETSPLAALEGVTTLNLFQFWNMWQSDVIALMPHFLARFPGLQHLTYTPPPADVESAIQTSFIREIKLACPGMKIVTSM
;
A
#
# COMPACT_ATOMS: atom_id res chain seq x y z
N MET A 1 -33.85 0.41 -19.02
CA MET A 1 -33.09 1.63 -18.71
C MET A 1 -32.06 1.22 -17.69
N VAL A 2 -30.84 0.94 -18.14
CA VAL A 2 -29.74 0.56 -17.24
C VAL A 2 -29.28 1.86 -16.61
N SER A 3 -29.40 1.98 -15.29
CA SER A 3 -28.87 3.13 -14.56
C SER A 3 -27.35 3.03 -14.64
N GLU A 4 -26.74 3.82 -15.52
CA GLU A 4 -25.32 4.11 -15.47
C GLU A 4 -25.09 4.85 -14.15
N TYR A 5 -24.54 4.15 -13.15
CA TYR A 5 -23.93 4.81 -12.02
C TYR A 5 -22.69 5.53 -12.56
N SER A 6 -22.86 6.80 -12.92
CA SER A 6 -21.73 7.70 -13.05
C SER A 6 -21.10 7.76 -11.66
N LEU A 7 -19.96 7.09 -11.48
CA LEU A 7 -19.09 7.33 -10.33
C LEU A 7 -18.81 8.82 -10.35
N ASP A 8 -19.31 9.57 -9.35
CA ASP A 8 -18.85 10.93 -9.11
C ASP A 8 -17.34 10.85 -8.87
N LEU A 9 -16.57 11.23 -9.87
CA LEU A 9 -15.10 11.25 -9.88
C LEU A 9 -14.53 12.41 -9.03
N ASP A 10 -15.37 13.13 -8.29
CA ASP A 10 -15.03 14.36 -7.56
C ASP A 10 -14.88 14.17 -6.04
N PHE A 11 -14.99 12.95 -5.52
CA PHE A 11 -14.73 12.70 -4.10
C PHE A 11 -13.30 12.26 -3.88
N PRO A 12 -12.45 13.10 -3.25
CA PRO A 12 -11.10 12.71 -2.99
C PRO A 12 -11.05 11.51 -2.04
N PHE A 13 -10.05 10.64 -2.21
CA PHE A 13 -9.81 9.51 -1.32
C PHE A 13 -9.61 10.02 0.11
N ASP A 14 -10.52 9.64 1.00
CA ASP A 14 -10.44 10.02 2.41
C ASP A 14 -9.48 9.09 3.17
N TYR A 15 -8.22 9.52 3.22
CA TYR A 15 -7.16 8.85 3.96
C TYR A 15 -7.46 8.68 5.45
N ASN A 16 -8.19 9.62 6.08
CA ASN A 16 -8.53 9.51 7.51
C ASN A 16 -9.54 8.39 7.75
N THR A 17 -10.59 8.33 6.93
CA THR A 17 -11.58 7.23 7.00
C THR A 17 -10.91 5.88 6.73
N PHE A 18 -9.94 5.83 5.82
CA PHE A 18 -9.17 4.62 5.56
C PHE A 18 -8.31 4.21 6.78
N ASP A 19 -7.63 5.15 7.43
CA ASP A 19 -6.83 4.91 8.63
C ASP A 19 -7.67 4.42 9.80
N ASP A 20 -8.85 5.02 10.00
CA ASP A 20 -9.82 4.57 11.00
C ASP A 20 -10.24 3.12 10.75
N ALA A 21 -10.53 2.77 9.49
CA ALA A 21 -10.88 1.41 9.12
C ALA A 21 -9.72 0.43 9.41
N LEU A 22 -8.47 0.80 9.07
CA LEU A 22 -7.28 0.00 9.38
C LEU A 22 -7.11 -0.20 10.90
N GLY A 23 -7.34 0.84 11.69
CA GLY A 23 -7.24 0.81 13.16
C GLY A 23 -8.28 -0.11 13.82
N LEU A 24 -9.42 -0.35 13.17
CA LEU A 24 -10.46 -1.25 13.67
C LEU A 24 -10.18 -2.74 13.37
N LEU A 25 -9.41 -3.05 12.32
CA LEU A 25 -9.18 -4.43 11.87
C LEU A 25 -8.61 -5.38 12.94
N PRO A 26 -7.60 -4.99 13.76
CA PRO A 26 -7.05 -5.89 14.76
C PRO A 26 -8.10 -6.43 15.75
N ARG A 27 -9.15 -5.65 16.04
CA ARG A 27 -10.22 -6.03 16.98
C ARG A 27 -11.45 -6.59 16.26
N GLY A 28 -11.81 -6.01 15.12
CA GLY A 28 -13.01 -6.39 14.36
C GLY A 28 -12.84 -7.65 13.51
N ALA A 29 -11.62 -7.93 13.07
CA ALA A 29 -11.32 -9.07 12.20
C ALA A 29 -9.88 -9.61 12.40
N PRO A 30 -9.51 -10.07 13.61
CA PRO A 30 -8.15 -10.53 13.93
C PRO A 30 -7.66 -11.70 13.07
N GLN A 31 -8.58 -12.44 12.44
CA GLN A 31 -8.27 -13.56 11.54
C GLN A 31 -7.77 -13.11 10.16
N VAL A 32 -7.86 -11.83 9.80
CA VAL A 32 -7.45 -11.32 8.50
C VAL A 32 -5.93 -11.51 8.31
N LYS A 33 -5.59 -12.24 7.25
CA LYS A 33 -4.19 -12.50 6.84
C LYS A 33 -3.78 -11.74 5.58
N THR A 34 -4.76 -11.36 4.77
CA THR A 34 -4.54 -10.73 3.47
C THR A 34 -5.29 -9.41 3.44
N LEU A 35 -4.56 -8.33 3.15
CA LEU A 35 -5.15 -7.04 2.81
C LEU A 35 -5.03 -6.82 1.31
N HIS A 36 -6.14 -6.35 0.73
CA HIS A 36 -6.20 -5.93 -0.65
C HIS A 36 -6.56 -4.45 -0.64
N ILE A 37 -5.61 -3.62 -1.05
CA ILE A 37 -5.80 -2.18 -1.17
C ILE A 37 -5.86 -1.88 -2.67
N SER A 38 -7.04 -1.47 -3.12
CA SER A 38 -7.22 -0.93 -4.46
C SER A 38 -7.52 0.55 -4.32
N SER A 39 -6.66 1.38 -4.85
CA SER A 39 -6.85 2.83 -4.88
C SER A 39 -6.25 3.35 -6.16
N TYR A 40 -6.95 4.27 -6.83
CA TYR A 40 -6.33 5.16 -7.80
C TYR A 40 -5.69 6.26 -6.96
N PRO A 41 -4.36 6.29 -6.78
CA PRO A 41 -3.81 7.17 -5.79
C PRO A 41 -4.00 8.62 -6.23
N GLU A 42 -4.54 9.44 -5.35
CA GLU A 42 -4.86 10.83 -5.62
C GLU A 42 -3.83 11.75 -4.98
N THR A 43 -4.04 13.06 -5.12
CA THR A 43 -3.23 14.06 -4.40
C THR A 43 -3.21 13.73 -2.91
N GLY A 44 -2.01 13.69 -2.31
CA GLY A 44 -1.84 13.44 -0.86
C GLY A 44 -1.29 12.06 -0.49
N ILE A 45 -1.13 11.11 -1.44
CA ILE A 45 -0.56 9.79 -1.12
C ILE A 45 0.83 9.87 -0.47
N ALA A 46 1.73 10.71 -0.99
CA ALA A 46 3.08 10.83 -0.43
C ALA A 46 3.04 11.31 1.04
N GLU A 47 2.24 12.33 1.32
CA GLU A 47 2.02 12.84 2.69
C GLU A 47 1.41 11.77 3.60
N TRP A 48 0.43 11.02 3.10
CA TRP A 48 -0.18 9.92 3.84
C TRP A 48 0.82 8.81 4.18
N LEU A 49 1.66 8.40 3.22
CA LEU A 49 2.73 7.42 3.45
C LEU A 49 3.74 7.94 4.48
N GLU A 50 4.20 9.19 4.34
CA GLU A 50 5.13 9.84 5.28
C GLU A 50 4.56 9.90 6.71
N ASN A 51 3.27 10.19 6.84
CA ASN A 51 2.59 10.20 8.12
C ASN A 51 2.65 8.82 8.80
N HIS A 52 2.38 7.74 8.08
CA HIS A 52 2.50 6.38 8.64
C HIS A 52 3.93 5.95 8.95
N ILE A 53 4.91 6.43 8.17
CA ILE A 53 6.32 6.13 8.37
C ILE A 53 6.83 6.83 9.65
N SER A 54 6.45 8.09 9.85
CA SER A 54 6.90 8.92 10.97
C SER A 54 6.21 8.60 12.30
N GLN A 55 4.98 8.07 12.25
CA GLN A 55 4.21 7.77 13.46
C GLN A 55 4.50 6.36 14.01
N GLU A 56 4.96 6.29 15.26
CA GLU A 56 5.10 5.03 16.00
C GLU A 56 3.74 4.34 16.19
N THR A 57 2.68 5.12 16.40
CA THR A 57 1.31 4.66 16.65
C THR A 57 0.50 4.43 15.38
N SER A 58 1.15 4.31 14.22
CA SER A 58 0.49 4.01 12.95
C SER A 58 -0.40 2.76 13.09
N PRO A 59 -1.65 2.77 12.59
CA PRO A 59 -2.55 1.62 12.67
C PRO A 59 -1.96 0.37 11.99
N LEU A 60 -1.03 0.55 11.05
CA LEU A 60 -0.31 -0.53 10.37
C LEU A 60 0.51 -1.39 11.32
N ALA A 61 1.08 -0.79 12.36
CA ALA A 61 1.88 -1.51 13.35
C ALA A 61 1.04 -2.50 14.17
N ALA A 62 -0.28 -2.26 14.29
CA ALA A 62 -1.19 -3.16 14.99
C ALA A 62 -1.66 -4.36 14.12
N LEU A 63 -1.32 -4.37 12.82
CA LEU A 63 -1.73 -5.41 11.87
C LEU A 63 -0.78 -6.62 11.86
N GLU A 64 -0.38 -7.12 13.03
CA GLU A 64 0.55 -8.26 13.17
C GLU A 64 0.08 -9.54 12.48
N GLY A 65 -1.24 -9.71 12.36
CA GLY A 65 -1.83 -10.86 11.68
C GLY A 65 -1.68 -10.83 10.16
N VAL A 66 -1.46 -9.66 9.56
CA VAL A 66 -1.45 -9.48 8.10
C VAL A 66 -0.10 -9.91 7.54
N THR A 67 -0.12 -10.95 6.73
CA THR A 67 1.08 -11.52 6.09
C THR A 67 1.17 -11.23 4.60
N THR A 68 0.05 -10.88 3.97
CA THR A 68 -0.03 -10.64 2.54
C THR A 68 -0.68 -9.30 2.28
N LEU A 69 -0.01 -8.46 1.50
CA LEU A 69 -0.54 -7.19 1.01
C LEU A 69 -0.60 -7.22 -0.51
N ASN A 70 -1.76 -6.85 -1.04
CA ASN A 70 -1.98 -6.70 -2.46
C ASN A 70 -2.31 -5.25 -2.79
N LEU A 71 -1.49 -4.60 -3.62
CA LEU A 71 -1.64 -3.21 -4.04
C LEU A 71 -2.09 -3.17 -5.50
N PHE A 72 -3.39 -2.96 -5.71
CA PHE A 72 -4.03 -2.94 -7.01
C PHE A 72 -4.40 -1.52 -7.44
N GLN A 73 -4.36 -1.26 -8.74
CA GLN A 73 -4.65 0.05 -9.33
C GLN A 73 -3.74 1.18 -8.78
N PHE A 74 -2.61 0.84 -8.18
CA PHE A 74 -1.68 1.77 -7.52
C PHE A 74 -0.67 2.39 -8.49
N TRP A 75 -1.08 2.80 -9.70
CA TRP A 75 -0.18 3.26 -10.78
C TRP A 75 0.72 4.44 -10.37
N ASN A 76 0.23 5.35 -9.52
CA ASN A 76 1.02 6.48 -9.02
C ASN A 76 2.10 6.09 -7.99
N MET A 77 2.18 4.81 -7.58
CA MET A 77 3.30 4.32 -6.74
C MET A 77 4.67 4.47 -7.41
N TRP A 78 4.70 4.62 -8.74
CA TRP A 78 5.91 4.75 -9.54
C TRP A 78 6.38 6.21 -9.68
N GLN A 79 5.66 7.18 -9.12
CA GLN A 79 6.14 8.55 -8.99
C GLN A 79 7.37 8.56 -8.05
N SER A 80 8.35 9.42 -8.34
CA SER A 80 9.67 9.33 -7.71
C SER A 80 9.68 9.57 -6.20
N ASP A 81 8.76 10.40 -5.70
CA ASP A 81 8.53 10.63 -4.27
C ASP A 81 7.81 9.44 -3.61
N VAL A 82 6.76 8.91 -4.24
CA VAL A 82 5.98 7.79 -3.70
C VAL A 82 6.80 6.49 -3.65
N ILE A 83 7.52 6.16 -4.73
CA ILE A 83 8.29 4.92 -4.84
C ILE A 83 9.37 4.82 -3.74
N ALA A 84 9.98 5.95 -3.36
CA ALA A 84 11.01 6.01 -2.34
C ALA A 84 10.45 5.77 -0.92
N LEU A 85 9.18 6.11 -0.69
CA LEU A 85 8.49 5.93 0.59
C LEU A 85 8.00 4.50 0.79
N MET A 86 7.63 3.82 -0.29
CA MET A 86 7.01 2.50 -0.26
C MET A 86 7.77 1.44 0.57
N PRO A 87 9.11 1.25 0.44
CA PRO A 87 9.83 0.29 1.28
C PRO A 87 9.66 0.54 2.78
N HIS A 88 9.72 1.81 3.20
CA HIS A 88 9.61 2.23 4.59
C HIS A 88 8.17 2.08 5.11
N PHE A 89 7.19 2.41 4.27
CA PHE A 89 5.78 2.20 4.58
C PHE A 89 5.47 0.71 4.78
N LEU A 90 5.94 -0.16 3.88
CA LEU A 90 5.75 -1.61 3.95
C LEU A 90 6.40 -2.20 5.22
N ALA A 91 7.53 -1.64 5.66
CA ALA A 91 8.19 -2.05 6.89
C ALA A 91 7.37 -1.77 8.16
N ARG A 92 6.32 -0.95 8.07
CA ARG A 92 5.40 -0.70 9.20
C ARG A 92 4.45 -1.87 9.44
N PHE A 93 4.34 -2.83 8.53
CA PHE A 93 3.57 -4.06 8.74
C PHE A 93 4.47 -5.15 9.35
N PRO A 94 4.35 -5.45 10.66
CA PRO A 94 5.30 -6.33 11.33
C PRO A 94 5.23 -7.79 10.85
N GLY A 95 4.07 -8.23 10.36
CA GLY A 95 3.84 -9.60 9.89
C GLY A 95 4.05 -9.82 8.40
N LEU A 96 4.38 -8.78 7.63
CA LEU A 96 4.31 -8.83 6.17
C LEU A 96 5.38 -9.74 5.55
N GLN A 97 4.93 -10.68 4.71
CA GLN A 97 5.76 -11.68 4.06
C GLN A 97 5.58 -11.71 2.54
N HIS A 98 4.43 -11.29 2.05
CA HIS A 98 4.10 -11.34 0.63
C HIS A 98 3.55 -10.00 0.17
N LEU A 99 4.14 -9.45 -0.88
CA LEU A 99 3.66 -8.28 -1.57
C LEU A 99 3.31 -8.65 -3.01
N THR A 100 2.07 -8.35 -3.41
CA THR A 100 1.71 -8.24 -4.82
C THR A 100 1.42 -6.80 -5.15
N TYR A 101 1.92 -6.30 -6.28
CA TYR A 101 1.69 -4.91 -6.70
C TYR A 101 1.34 -4.81 -8.19
N THR A 102 0.74 -3.69 -8.56
CA THR A 102 0.43 -3.38 -9.96
C THR A 102 1.73 -3.16 -10.74
N PRO A 103 1.95 -3.83 -11.89
CA PRO A 103 3.16 -3.70 -12.67
C PRO A 103 3.49 -2.24 -13.00
N PRO A 104 4.78 -1.91 -13.11
CA PRO A 104 5.17 -0.60 -13.60
C PRO A 104 4.59 -0.33 -15.01
N PRO A 105 4.21 0.92 -15.32
CA PRO A 105 3.92 1.30 -16.68
C PRO A 105 5.17 1.14 -17.57
N ALA A 106 4.96 1.05 -18.90
CA ALA A 106 6.00 0.63 -19.84
C ALA A 106 7.21 1.58 -19.95
N ASP A 107 7.06 2.82 -19.49
CA ASP A 107 8.09 3.87 -19.47
C ASP A 107 9.00 3.81 -18.23
N VAL A 108 8.62 3.05 -17.19
CA VAL A 108 9.48 2.83 -16.02
C VAL A 108 10.57 1.83 -16.38
N GLU A 109 11.82 2.25 -16.21
CA GLU A 109 12.98 1.40 -16.50
C GLU A 109 13.01 0.15 -15.61
N SER A 110 13.36 -1.00 -16.20
CA SER A 110 13.52 -2.27 -15.46
C SER A 110 14.52 -2.18 -14.30
N ALA A 111 15.51 -1.28 -14.39
CA ALA A 111 16.45 -0.99 -13.32
C ALA A 111 15.76 -0.37 -12.09
N ILE A 112 14.79 0.53 -12.29
CA ILE A 112 13.99 1.14 -11.22
C ILE A 112 13.17 0.06 -10.51
N GLN A 113 12.49 -0.81 -11.27
CA GLN A 113 11.75 -1.93 -10.69
C GLN A 113 12.66 -2.87 -9.88
N THR A 114 13.87 -3.15 -10.39
CA THR A 114 14.84 -3.99 -9.69
C THR A 114 15.32 -3.35 -8.40
N SER A 115 15.61 -2.03 -8.41
CA SER A 115 15.97 -1.28 -7.20
C SER A 115 14.84 -1.29 -6.18
N PHE A 116 13.61 -1.03 -6.63
CA PHE A 116 12.41 -1.06 -5.80
C PHE A 116 12.24 -2.39 -5.05
N ILE A 117 12.31 -3.51 -5.76
CA ILE A 117 12.21 -4.85 -5.14
C ILE A 117 13.35 -5.08 -4.13
N ARG A 118 14.57 -4.63 -4.45
CA ARG A 118 15.73 -4.76 -3.56
C ARG A 118 15.53 -3.94 -2.28
N GLU A 119 15.07 -2.70 -2.40
CA GLU A 119 14.83 -1.81 -1.26
C GLU A 119 13.74 -2.34 -0.35
N ILE A 120 12.65 -2.89 -0.90
CA ILE A 120 11.62 -3.59 -0.11
C ILE A 120 12.23 -4.72 0.71
N LYS A 121 13.05 -5.58 0.08
CA LYS A 121 13.67 -6.72 0.79
C LYS A 121 14.64 -6.28 1.88
N LEU A 122 15.29 -5.12 1.72
CA LEU A 122 16.17 -4.55 2.75
C LEU A 122 15.35 -3.95 3.91
N ALA A 123 14.28 -3.21 3.61
CA ALA A 123 13.44 -2.57 4.61
C ALA A 123 12.54 -3.57 5.37
N CYS A 124 12.16 -4.68 4.73
CA CYS A 124 11.26 -5.70 5.26
C CYS A 124 11.97 -7.07 5.35
N PRO A 125 12.75 -7.36 6.41
CA PRO A 125 13.50 -8.62 6.51
C PRO A 125 12.63 -9.89 6.50
N GLY A 126 11.35 -9.77 6.89
CA GLY A 126 10.38 -10.87 6.84
C GLY A 126 9.82 -11.15 5.44
N MET A 127 10.10 -10.30 4.45
CA MET A 127 9.56 -10.38 3.10
C MET A 127 10.13 -11.61 2.35
N LYS A 128 9.22 -12.49 1.91
CA LYS A 128 9.53 -13.72 1.18
C LYS A 128 9.29 -13.58 -0.32
N ILE A 129 8.15 -13.00 -0.69
CA ILE A 129 7.71 -12.89 -2.08
C ILE A 129 7.35 -11.44 -2.39
N VAL A 130 7.91 -10.92 -3.48
CA VAL A 130 7.56 -9.62 -4.05
C VAL A 130 7.28 -9.88 -5.52
N THR A 131 6.03 -9.70 -5.96
CA THR A 131 5.62 -10.00 -7.33
C THR A 131 4.74 -8.90 -7.89
N SER A 132 4.86 -8.63 -9.19
CA SER A 132 3.86 -7.85 -9.92
C SER A 132 2.80 -8.80 -10.49
N MET A 133 1.55 -8.34 -10.61
CA MET A 133 0.43 -9.12 -11.20
C MET A 133 0.05 -8.67 -12.60
#